data_AF-A0A3N5FTT1-F1
#
_entry.id   AF-A0A3N5FTT1-F1
#
_cell.length_a   1.000
_cell.length_b   1.000
_cell.length_c   1.000
_cell.angle_alpha   90.00
_cell.angle_beta   90.00
_cell.angle_gamma   90.00
#
_symmetry.space_group_name_H-M   'P 1'
#
loop_
_entity.id
_entity.type
_entity.pdbx_description
1 polymer ?
#
loop_
_entity_poly.entity_id
_entity_poly.type
_entity_poly.pdbx_seq_one_letter_code
_entity_poly.pdbx_strand_id
1 'polypeptide(L)'
;MPLSGPPKDFDRVELALVAVEPARLMRLAFRAVATHVSFRTSARYRFDAPGGQFGVLYAAFDLATAFSETVLRTTPQLTPAGQEPVLTYEELSRRRVVHLAPVPAGQPLRLIKLYDEGLAAAQTDNRIATDDD
;
A
#
# COMPACT_ATOMS: atom_id res chain seq x y z
N MET A 1 18.56 -4.07 -8.10
CA MET A 1 18.98 -4.99 -7.01
C MET A 1 17.74 -5.61 -6.40
N PRO A 2 17.77 -6.88 -5.96
CA PRO A 2 16.61 -7.55 -5.37
C PRO A 2 16.20 -6.89 -4.04
N LEU A 3 14.90 -6.96 -3.73
CA LEU A 3 14.37 -6.62 -2.41
C LEU A 3 14.97 -7.60 -1.39
N SER A 4 15.30 -7.12 -0.20
CA SER A 4 15.78 -7.97 0.89
C SER A 4 14.66 -8.18 1.87
N GLY A 5 14.45 -9.44 2.28
CA GLY A 5 13.57 -9.77 3.39
C GLY A 5 13.95 -9.03 4.67
N PRO A 6 13.04 -8.96 5.65
CA PRO A 6 13.32 -8.36 6.94
C PRO A 6 14.50 -9.07 7.65
N PRO A 7 15.18 -8.43 8.61
CA PRO A 7 16.15 -9.10 9.49
C PRO A 7 15.62 -10.42 10.06
N LYS A 8 16.49 -11.42 10.27
CA LYS A 8 16.09 -12.76 10.74
C LYS A 8 15.40 -12.78 12.10
N ASP A 9 15.61 -11.74 12.91
CA ASP A 9 15.08 -11.54 14.26
C ASP A 9 14.09 -10.37 14.31
N PHE A 10 13.47 -10.01 13.18
CA PHE A 10 12.52 -8.91 13.07
C PHE A 10 11.34 -9.05 14.04
N ASP A 11 10.95 -10.28 14.38
CA ASP A 11 9.91 -10.60 15.37
C ASP A 11 10.29 -10.17 16.80
N ARG A 12 11.57 -9.90 17.06
CA ARG A 12 12.11 -9.51 18.37
C ARG A 12 12.44 -8.02 18.48
N VAL A 13 12.36 -7.30 17.36
CA VAL A 13 12.63 -5.87 17.32
C VAL A 13 11.43 -5.10 17.86
N GLU A 14 11.68 -4.11 18.71
CA GLU A 14 10.62 -3.21 19.16
C GLU A 14 10.23 -2.27 18.01
N LEU A 15 9.07 -2.51 17.41
CA LEU A 15 8.60 -1.75 16.26
C LEU A 15 7.94 -0.44 16.69
N ALA A 16 8.36 0.65 16.08
CA ALA A 16 7.71 1.94 16.25
C ALA A 16 6.26 1.87 15.74
N LEU A 17 5.30 2.29 16.57
CA LEU A 17 3.89 2.35 16.21
C LEU A 17 3.43 3.79 16.01
N VAL A 18 2.51 3.98 15.06
CA VAL A 18 1.81 5.24 14.83
C VAL A 18 0.31 5.03 14.86
N ALA A 19 -0.39 5.97 15.48
CA ALA A 19 -1.85 6.05 15.45
C ALA A 19 -2.29 6.90 14.26
N VAL A 20 -3.13 6.34 13.40
CA VAL A 20 -3.65 7.01 12.20
C VAL A 20 -5.16 6.97 12.20
N GLU A 21 -5.79 8.14 12.08
CA GLU A 21 -7.22 8.18 11.85
C GLU A 21 -7.57 7.67 10.45
N PRO A 22 -8.48 6.68 10.32
CA PRO A 22 -8.89 6.14 9.01
C PRO A 22 -9.32 7.23 8.03
N ALA A 23 -10.03 8.27 8.49
CA ALA A 23 -10.52 9.36 7.65
C ALA A 23 -9.41 10.16 6.94
N ARG A 24 -8.16 10.08 7.43
CA ARG A 24 -6.99 10.69 6.78
C ARG A 24 -6.46 9.86 5.61
N LEU A 25 -6.93 8.63 5.46
CA LEU A 25 -6.51 7.72 4.41
C LEU A 25 -7.52 7.71 3.27
N MET A 26 -6.98 7.67 2.07
CA MET A 26 -7.74 7.53 0.85
C MET A 26 -7.09 6.50 -0.08
N ARG A 27 -7.85 6.03 -1.04
CA ARG A 27 -7.31 5.25 -2.15
C ARG A 27 -8.04 5.56 -3.44
N LEU A 28 -7.36 5.27 -4.53
CA LEU A 28 -7.95 5.32 -5.85
C LEU A 28 -8.47 3.92 -6.19
N ALA A 29 -9.77 3.79 -6.38
CA ALA A 29 -10.43 2.53 -6.69
C ALA A 29 -11.19 2.63 -8.02
N PHE A 30 -11.57 1.50 -8.60
CA PHE A 30 -12.53 1.51 -9.70
C PHE A 30 -13.91 1.95 -9.18
N ARG A 31 -14.76 2.45 -10.08
CA ARG A 31 -16.12 2.89 -9.71
C ARG A 31 -16.94 1.81 -9.03
N ALA A 32 -16.71 0.54 -9.35
CA ALA A 32 -17.42 -0.58 -8.72
C ALA A 32 -17.18 -0.61 -7.21
N VAL A 33 -18.27 -0.57 -6.43
CA VAL A 33 -18.26 -0.47 -4.95
C VAL A 33 -17.48 -1.60 -4.29
N ALA A 34 -17.54 -2.82 -4.84
CA ALA A 34 -16.76 -3.97 -4.36
C ALA A 34 -15.24 -3.73 -4.33
N THR A 35 -14.75 -2.71 -5.03
CA THR A 35 -13.33 -2.36 -5.07
C THR A 35 -12.93 -1.27 -4.08
N HIS A 36 -13.90 -0.61 -3.43
CA HIS A 36 -13.67 0.59 -2.61
C HIS A 36 -12.86 0.27 -1.35
N VAL A 37 -13.27 -0.72 -0.56
CA VAL A 37 -12.56 -1.17 0.64
C VAL A 37 -12.59 -2.69 0.65
N SER A 38 -11.61 -3.32 -0.01
CA SER A 38 -11.44 -4.77 -0.01
C SER A 38 -10.02 -5.14 0.39
N PHE A 39 -9.92 -5.94 1.44
CA PHE A 39 -8.68 -6.54 1.91
C PHE A 39 -8.39 -7.76 1.04
N ARG A 40 -7.34 -7.69 0.21
CA ARG A 40 -7.02 -8.73 -0.76
C ARG A 40 -5.95 -9.67 -0.21
N THR A 41 -6.10 -10.95 -0.46
CA THR A 41 -5.17 -12.02 -0.02
C THR A 41 -4.23 -12.47 -1.15
N SER A 42 -4.03 -11.65 -2.18
CA SER A 42 -3.00 -11.90 -3.19
C SER A 42 -1.61 -11.70 -2.60
N ALA A 43 -0.59 -12.36 -3.13
CA ALA A 43 0.83 -12.10 -2.81
C ALA A 43 1.52 -11.27 -3.93
N ARG A 44 0.89 -10.17 -4.35
CA ARG A 44 1.36 -9.40 -5.53
C ARG A 44 2.17 -8.17 -5.15
N TYR A 45 1.87 -7.59 -3.99
CA TYR A 45 2.42 -6.31 -3.57
C TYR A 45 3.35 -6.47 -2.37
N ARG A 46 4.15 -5.42 -2.16
CA ARG A 46 5.32 -5.39 -1.27
C ARG A 46 5.06 -5.82 0.17
N PHE A 47 3.86 -5.58 0.68
CA PHE A 47 3.46 -5.90 2.05
C PHE A 47 2.30 -6.89 2.10
N ASP A 48 2.03 -7.59 1.00
CA ASP A 48 1.04 -8.65 0.97
C ASP A 48 1.49 -9.83 1.83
N ALA A 49 0.55 -10.53 2.46
CA ALA A 49 0.84 -11.79 3.15
C ALA A 49 1.21 -12.86 2.10
N PRO A 50 2.45 -13.39 2.10
CA PRO A 50 2.92 -14.29 1.03
C PRO A 50 2.06 -15.56 0.91
N GLY A 51 1.69 -16.16 2.05
CA GLY A 51 0.80 -17.32 2.11
C GLY A 51 -0.69 -16.97 2.15
N GLY A 52 -1.07 -15.70 1.93
CA GLY A 52 -2.47 -15.27 1.91
C GLY A 52 -3.21 -15.40 3.25
N GLN A 53 -2.49 -15.45 4.37
CA GLN A 53 -3.04 -15.71 5.71
C GLN A 53 -3.97 -14.59 6.19
N PHE A 54 -3.80 -13.38 5.66
CA PHE A 54 -4.66 -12.22 5.92
C PHE A 54 -4.76 -11.34 4.67
N GLY A 55 -5.83 -10.53 4.61
CA GLY A 55 -6.02 -9.58 3.52
C GLY A 55 -5.36 -8.24 3.79
N VAL A 56 -4.83 -7.61 2.75
CA VAL A 56 -4.14 -6.31 2.82
C VAL A 56 -4.89 -5.26 2.03
N LEU A 57 -4.94 -4.03 2.57
CA LEU A 57 -5.51 -2.85 1.94
C LEU A 57 -4.44 -1.76 1.84
N TYR A 58 -4.18 -1.29 0.62
CA TYR A 58 -3.31 -0.14 0.39
C TYR A 58 -4.13 1.15 0.35
N ALA A 59 -3.68 2.13 1.11
CA ALA A 59 -4.22 3.49 1.15
C ALA A 59 -3.07 4.49 1.34
N ALA A 60 -3.32 5.75 1.00
CA ALA A 60 -2.37 6.84 1.05
C ALA A 60 -2.95 8.03 1.80
N PHE A 61 -2.06 8.91 2.27
CA PHE A 61 -2.43 10.16 2.94
C PHE A 61 -2.84 11.28 1.98
N ASP A 62 -2.45 11.17 0.71
CA ASP A 62 -2.70 12.20 -0.30
C ASP A 62 -2.99 11.58 -1.67
N LEU A 63 -3.59 12.41 -2.54
CA LEU A 63 -4.01 12.00 -3.87
C LEU A 63 -2.84 11.71 -4.80
N ALA A 64 -1.72 12.43 -4.69
CA ALA A 64 -0.59 12.24 -5.59
C ALA A 64 0.07 10.88 -5.36
N THR A 65 0.20 10.46 -4.10
CA THR A 65 0.66 9.13 -3.70
C THR A 65 -0.33 8.06 -4.16
N ALA A 66 -1.63 8.22 -3.87
CA ALA A 66 -2.66 7.26 -4.30
C ALA A 66 -2.68 7.09 -5.83
N PHE A 67 -2.51 8.19 -6.57
CA PHE A 67 -2.45 8.21 -8.02
C PHE A 67 -1.21 7.50 -8.55
N SER A 68 -0.04 7.81 -8.00
CA SER A 68 1.23 7.20 -8.41
C SER A 68 1.20 5.68 -8.21
N GLU A 69 0.72 5.22 -7.06
CA GLU A 69 0.66 3.79 -6.73
C GLU A 69 -0.40 2.99 -7.51
N THR A 70 -1.45 3.66 -7.99
CA THR A 70 -2.56 2.98 -8.66
C THR A 70 -2.48 3.09 -10.18
N VAL A 71 -2.22 4.31 -10.68
CA VAL A 71 -2.22 4.63 -12.11
C VAL A 71 -0.82 4.46 -12.66
N LEU A 72 0.14 5.26 -12.16
CA LEU A 72 1.50 5.29 -12.72
C LEU A 72 2.28 4.00 -12.47
N ARG A 73 1.94 3.22 -11.44
CA ARG A 73 2.52 1.89 -11.25
C ARG A 73 2.01 0.87 -12.28
N THR A 74 0.76 1.01 -12.74
CA THR A 74 0.12 0.03 -13.63
C THR A 74 0.36 0.36 -15.11
N THR A 75 0.37 1.64 -15.48
CA THR A 75 0.50 2.06 -16.90
C THR A 75 1.81 1.59 -17.56
N PRO A 76 3.00 1.69 -16.94
CA PRO A 76 4.25 1.19 -17.52
C PRO A 76 4.28 -0.33 -17.67
N GLN A 77 3.58 -1.08 -16.81
CA GLN A 77 3.47 -2.55 -16.95
C GLN A 77 2.69 -2.95 -18.21
N LEU A 78 1.84 -2.06 -18.72
CA LEU A 78 0.99 -2.30 -19.88
C LEU A 78 1.53 -1.62 -21.15
N THR A 79 2.62 -0.85 -21.05
CA THR A 79 3.20 -0.11 -22.17
C THR A 79 4.34 -0.93 -22.81
N PRO A 80 4.32 -1.16 -24.13
CA PRO A 80 5.42 -1.83 -24.83
C PRO A 80 6.76 -1.13 -24.62
N ALA A 81 7.84 -1.92 -24.59
CA ALA A 81 9.19 -1.38 -24.47
C ALA A 81 9.50 -0.37 -25.58
N GLY A 82 10.00 0.80 -25.20
CA GLY A 82 10.33 1.89 -26.13
C GLY A 82 9.18 2.83 -26.46
N GLN A 83 8.01 2.67 -25.82
CA GLN A 83 6.89 3.61 -25.94
C GLN A 83 6.68 4.40 -24.64
N GLU A 84 6.19 5.63 -24.79
CA GLU A 84 5.78 6.43 -23.64
C GLU A 84 4.41 5.94 -23.12
N PRO A 85 4.24 5.80 -21.79
CA PRO A 85 2.97 5.41 -21.21
C PRO A 85 1.91 6.49 -21.46
N VAL A 86 0.88 6.16 -22.25
CA VAL A 86 -0.24 7.07 -22.50
C VAL A 86 -1.36 6.79 -21.51
N LEU A 87 -1.77 7.82 -20.78
CA LEU A 87 -2.90 7.76 -19.87
C LEU A 87 -4.12 8.42 -20.50
N THR A 88 -5.17 7.64 -20.77
CA THR A 88 -6.41 8.16 -21.37
C THR A 88 -7.34 8.74 -20.32
N TYR A 89 -8.13 9.74 -20.71
CA TYR A 89 -9.22 10.25 -19.87
C TYR A 89 -10.25 9.16 -19.53
N GLU A 90 -10.48 8.20 -20.44
CA GLU A 90 -11.36 7.07 -20.16
C GLU A 90 -10.84 6.25 -18.96
N GLU A 91 -9.55 5.92 -18.95
CA GLU A 91 -8.92 5.17 -17.86
C GLU A 91 -8.99 5.92 -16.53
N LEU A 92 -8.75 7.23 -16.55
CA LEU A 92 -8.95 8.09 -15.39
C LEU A 92 -10.41 8.11 -14.92
N SER A 93 -11.35 8.27 -15.85
CA SER A 93 -12.76 8.40 -15.54
C SER A 93 -13.36 7.16 -14.89
N ARG A 94 -12.78 5.97 -15.12
CA ARG A 94 -13.19 4.69 -14.50
C ARG A 94 -12.85 4.59 -13.02
N ARG A 95 -12.07 5.53 -12.48
CA ARG A 95 -11.63 5.55 -11.08
C ARG A 95 -12.38 6.58 -10.26
N ARG A 96 -12.37 6.38 -8.94
CA ARG A 96 -12.83 7.34 -7.94
C ARG A 96 -11.90 7.33 -6.74
N VAL A 97 -11.76 8.50 -6.13
CA VAL A 97 -11.15 8.64 -4.81
C VAL A 97 -12.15 8.14 -3.77
N VAL A 98 -11.69 7.24 -2.92
CA VAL A 98 -12.46 6.67 -1.82
C VAL A 98 -11.71 7.00 -0.54
N HIS A 99 -12.38 7.69 0.37
CA HIS A 99 -11.87 7.91 1.73
C HIS A 99 -12.30 6.75 2.62
N LEU A 100 -11.42 6.33 3.53
CA LEU A 100 -11.80 5.36 4.53
C LEU A 100 -12.75 6.01 5.53
N ALA A 101 -13.85 5.32 5.85
CA ALA A 101 -14.83 5.84 6.78
C ALA A 101 -14.24 5.95 8.20
N PRO A 102 -14.65 6.96 8.99
CA PRO A 102 -14.35 6.99 10.42
C PRO A 102 -14.89 5.73 11.10
N VAL A 103 -14.18 5.23 12.10
CA VAL A 103 -14.68 4.14 12.95
C VAL A 103 -15.67 4.74 13.97
N PRO A 104 -16.83 4.12 14.25
CA PRO A 104 -17.86 4.69 15.14
C PRO A 104 -17.40 5.08 16.54
N ALA A 105 -16.34 4.45 17.06
CA ALA A 105 -15.74 4.76 18.36
C ALA A 105 -14.53 5.71 18.28
N GLY A 106 -14.24 6.28 17.11
CA GLY A 106 -13.05 7.13 16.89
C GLY A 106 -11.72 6.39 17.05
N GLN A 107 -11.73 5.05 17.01
CA GLN A 107 -10.53 4.27 17.29
C GLN A 107 -9.53 4.42 16.13
N PRO A 108 -8.30 4.91 16.39
CA PRO A 108 -7.29 5.03 15.36
C PRO A 108 -6.78 3.66 14.94
N LEU A 109 -6.33 3.56 13.69
CA LEU A 109 -5.52 2.45 13.23
C LEU A 109 -4.17 2.51 13.95
N ARG A 110 -3.74 1.39 14.50
CA ARG A 110 -2.37 1.24 15.00
C ARG A 110 -1.55 0.56 13.93
N LEU A 111 -0.62 1.30 13.34
CA LEU A 111 0.21 0.84 12.22
C LEU A 111 1.67 0.82 12.65
N ILE A 112 2.43 -0.12 12.10
CA ILE A 112 3.89 -0.10 12.23
C ILE A 112 4.43 1.02 11.34
N LYS A 113 5.28 1.88 11.91
CA LYS A 113 5.98 2.93 11.18
C LYS A 113 7.21 2.35 10.49
N LEU A 114 7.15 2.19 9.17
CA LEU A 114 8.25 1.72 8.32
C LEU A 114 8.80 2.84 7.42
N TYR A 115 9.00 4.02 8.00
CA TYR A 115 9.62 5.19 7.36
C TYR A 115 10.34 6.03 8.42
N ASP A 116 11.25 6.90 7.99
CA ASP A 116 12.08 7.75 8.87
C ASP A 116 12.74 6.93 10.01
N GLU A 117 12.60 7.38 11.27
CA GLU A 117 13.14 6.69 12.44
C GLU A 117 12.53 5.30 12.67
N GLY A 118 11.37 5.03 12.08
CA GLY A 118 10.74 3.71 12.15
C GLY A 118 11.52 2.63 11.39
N LEU A 119 12.15 2.98 10.25
CA LEU A 119 13.04 2.04 9.55
C LEU A 119 14.30 1.75 10.37
N ALA A 120 14.86 2.76 11.03
CA ALA A 120 16.01 2.60 11.91
C ALA A 120 15.67 1.73 13.12
N ALA A 121 14.51 1.95 13.76
CA ALA A 121 14.01 1.13 14.85
C ALA A 121 13.82 -0.33 14.40
N ALA A 122 13.27 -0.52 13.20
CA ALA A 122 13.07 -1.82 12.57
C ALA A 122 14.35 -2.48 12.01
N GLN A 123 15.53 -1.84 12.21
CA GLN A 123 16.84 -2.29 11.75
C GLN A 123 16.86 -2.69 10.25
N THR A 124 16.14 -1.94 9.43
CA THR A 124 15.94 -2.23 8.01
C THR A 124 16.02 -0.94 7.18
N ASP A 125 15.83 -1.06 5.87
CA ASP A 125 15.83 0.06 4.95
C ASP A 125 14.65 0.01 3.96
N ASN A 126 14.69 0.87 2.96
CA ASN A 126 13.66 0.98 1.92
C ASN A 126 13.58 -0.24 0.99
N ARG A 127 14.26 -1.34 1.26
CA ARG A 127 14.14 -2.63 0.57
C ARG A 127 13.22 -3.63 1.30
N ILE A 128 12.77 -3.33 2.52
CA ILE A 128 11.87 -4.21 3.30
C ILE A 128 10.61 -4.61 2.52
N ALA A 129 10.38 -5.90 2.36
CA ALA A 129 9.17 -6.45 1.77
C ALA A 129 8.77 -7.72 2.53
N THR A 130 7.52 -8.16 2.40
CA THR A 130 7.18 -9.52 2.76
C THR A 130 7.84 -10.48 1.78
N ASP A 131 8.42 -11.56 2.31
CA ASP A 131 9.05 -12.64 1.56
C ASP A 131 8.60 -13.98 2.17
N ASP A 132 8.59 -15.03 1.37
CA ASP A 132 8.54 -16.41 1.87
C ASP A 132 9.99 -16.86 2.10
N ASP A 133 10.34 -17.25 3.34
CA ASP A 133 11.65 -17.82 3.67
C ASP A 133 12.03 -19.03 2.78
#